data_AF-A0A7C1HIQ6-F1
#
_entry.id   AF-A0A7C1HIQ6-F1
#
_cell.length_a   1.000
_cell.length_b   1.000
_cell.length_c   1.000
_cell.angle_alpha   90.00
_cell.angle_beta   90.00
_cell.angle_gamma   90.00
#
_symmetry.space_group_name_H-M   'P 1'
#
loop_
_entity.id
_entity.type
_entity.pdbx_description
1 polymer ?
#
loop_
_entity_poly.entity_id
_entity_poly.type
_entity_poly.pdbx_seq_one_letter_code
_entity_poly.pdbx_strand_id
1 'polypeptide(L)'
;MKDATFFTRPVANWQRRYEALRSSLVERLPDQIVAERFGFSTGYLRVLRHQFRHGKIDFSEPPVDGENHRRKVTPEMRRKIVSWRHDNLSAGEIAQLFSEEATDISIRTIERVLAEEGFPKLPRRTQLKIGRTVKGAEVPQRSEPVLLSQLNGQRFESAGAGVFLFAPLVVQLHLDEVVQAANLPKTKNMSALNYFLSFLALKLLGAERYAHVGDHAFDPGLGLFAGLNVLPKCTALSTYSYSLDNAHLIRLQEAFIKHVLRLGLCNGDIVNLDFHTIPHHGDESVLEEHWAGARGKRMKGALTLLAQDAESKLILYSAADIQRNEADDQVLSFLAFWKKMKQSAQSTFIFDSKLTTYENLSELNQKKIKFITLRRRGHKLVEDVALLTPWRRINIPHDKRKYPQPLIHESRVELRGYEGELRQIVLRGNGREKPSFLITNDFDGPAELIVGNYARRWRVENGIAEAVKFFHLNSLSSPILIKVHFDIVMTMIADTLYSRLAQNLRGFEACDAPKIYRHFIKGKGVVEVRDGRISVTFPKHAHNPILRSVAWQNLPQELPWIDGAKLSLQFN
;
A
#
# COMPACT_ATOMS: atom_id res chain seq x y z
N MET A 1 1.68 -69.27 -56.68
CA MET A 1 0.30 -68.76 -56.83
C MET A 1 0.04 -67.78 -55.71
N LYS A 2 -0.48 -66.58 -55.99
CA LYS A 2 -0.98 -65.68 -54.95
C LYS A 2 -2.28 -66.29 -54.40
N ASP A 3 -2.26 -66.74 -53.16
CA ASP A 3 -3.39 -67.39 -52.49
C ASP A 3 -4.00 -66.48 -51.41
N ALA A 4 -4.84 -67.03 -50.54
CA ALA A 4 -5.48 -66.29 -49.45
C ALA A 4 -4.49 -65.62 -48.48
N THR A 5 -3.21 -66.02 -48.47
CA THR A 5 -2.19 -65.38 -47.63
C THR A 5 -1.91 -63.93 -48.01
N PHE A 6 -2.16 -63.55 -49.28
CA PHE A 6 -2.01 -62.18 -49.74
C PHE A 6 -2.89 -61.19 -48.97
N PHE A 7 -4.11 -61.60 -48.60
CA PHE A 7 -5.08 -60.78 -47.87
C PHE A 7 -4.98 -60.96 -46.35
N THR A 8 -4.66 -62.18 -45.90
CA THR A 8 -4.61 -62.50 -44.46
C THR A 8 -3.29 -62.12 -43.79
N ARG A 9 -2.19 -61.96 -44.55
CA ARG A 9 -0.87 -61.51 -44.05
C ARG A 9 -0.22 -60.49 -44.99
N PRO A 10 -0.81 -59.29 -45.15
CA PRO A 10 -0.30 -58.27 -46.07
C PRO A 10 1.01 -57.65 -45.56
N VAL A 11 2.01 -57.56 -46.45
CA VAL A 11 3.34 -56.97 -46.16
C VAL A 11 3.31 -55.45 -46.27
N ALA A 12 2.59 -54.91 -47.27
CA ALA A 12 2.51 -53.46 -47.47
C ALA A 12 1.64 -52.80 -46.38
N ASN A 13 2.14 -51.72 -45.77
CA ASN A 13 1.43 -51.01 -44.69
C ASN A 13 0.04 -50.53 -45.11
N TRP A 14 -0.11 -50.09 -46.37
CA TRP A 14 -1.37 -49.60 -46.91
C TRP A 14 -2.42 -50.72 -47.02
N GLN A 15 -2.02 -51.84 -47.62
CA GLN A 15 -2.84 -53.05 -47.73
C GLN A 15 -3.20 -53.61 -46.35
N ARG A 16 -2.27 -53.59 -45.41
CA ARG A 16 -2.50 -54.06 -44.03
C ARG A 16 -3.56 -53.25 -43.29
N ARG A 17 -3.61 -51.93 -43.50
CA ARG A 17 -4.66 -51.06 -42.96
C ARG A 17 -6.01 -51.35 -43.62
N TYR A 18 -6.01 -51.56 -44.94
CA TYR A 18 -7.22 -51.89 -45.70
C TYR A 18 -7.83 -53.21 -45.23
N GLU A 19 -7.05 -54.28 -45.16
CA GLU A 19 -7.52 -55.61 -44.71
C GLU A 19 -7.95 -55.61 -43.25
N ALA A 20 -7.27 -54.86 -42.37
CA ALA A 20 -7.72 -54.70 -40.99
C ALA A 20 -9.09 -53.99 -40.88
N LEU A 21 -9.33 -52.95 -41.67
CA LEU A 21 -10.63 -52.29 -41.70
C LEU A 21 -11.71 -53.18 -42.32
N ARG A 22 -11.38 -53.94 -43.37
CA ARG A 22 -12.29 -54.92 -43.98
C ARG A 22 -12.69 -55.99 -42.97
N SER A 23 -11.74 -56.62 -42.27
CA SER A 23 -12.04 -57.60 -41.23
C SER A 23 -12.83 -57.01 -40.05
N SER A 24 -12.62 -55.73 -39.71
CA SER A 24 -13.38 -55.07 -38.64
C SER A 24 -14.80 -54.64 -39.07
N LEU A 25 -14.97 -54.13 -40.29
CA LEU A 25 -16.24 -53.52 -40.74
C LEU A 25 -17.13 -54.48 -41.54
N VAL A 26 -16.54 -55.35 -42.36
CA VAL A 26 -17.27 -56.30 -43.23
C VAL A 26 -17.45 -57.63 -42.51
N GLU A 27 -16.36 -58.21 -42.01
CA GLU A 27 -16.39 -59.51 -41.31
C GLU A 27 -16.83 -59.38 -39.84
N ARG A 28 -16.94 -58.14 -39.33
CA ARG A 28 -17.39 -57.79 -37.98
C ARG A 28 -16.64 -58.52 -36.85
N LEU A 29 -15.35 -58.80 -37.07
CA LEU A 29 -14.51 -59.44 -36.07
C LEU A 29 -14.25 -58.48 -34.89
N PRO A 30 -14.13 -59.00 -33.65
CA PRO A 30 -13.77 -58.20 -32.48
C PRO A 30 -12.46 -57.43 -32.66
N ASP A 31 -12.41 -56.18 -32.17
CA ASP A 31 -11.26 -55.29 -32.30
C ASP A 31 -9.94 -55.95 -31.87
N GLN A 32 -9.98 -56.80 -30.84
CA GLN A 32 -8.80 -57.49 -30.30
C GLN A 32 -8.24 -58.54 -31.26
N ILE A 33 -9.11 -59.30 -31.92
CA ILE A 33 -8.72 -60.33 -32.88
C ILE A 33 -8.14 -59.70 -34.15
N VAL A 34 -8.75 -58.61 -34.62
CA VAL A 34 -8.25 -57.87 -35.80
C VAL A 34 -6.91 -57.21 -35.49
N ALA A 35 -6.78 -56.60 -34.31
CA ALA A 35 -5.54 -55.98 -33.87
C ALA A 35 -4.40 -56.99 -33.81
N GLU A 36 -4.60 -58.16 -33.19
CA GLU A 36 -3.60 -59.24 -33.18
C GLU A 36 -3.28 -59.77 -34.58
N ARG A 37 -4.31 -60.04 -35.40
CA ARG A 37 -4.15 -60.62 -36.75
C ARG A 37 -3.27 -59.76 -37.66
N PHE A 38 -3.37 -58.43 -37.57
CA PHE A 38 -2.63 -57.49 -38.42
C PHE A 38 -1.50 -56.75 -37.71
N GLY A 39 -1.20 -57.10 -36.45
CA GLY A 39 -0.11 -56.51 -35.66
C GLY A 39 -0.33 -55.04 -35.29
N PHE A 40 -1.56 -54.64 -35.00
CA PHE A 40 -1.94 -53.32 -34.49
C PHE A 40 -2.29 -53.39 -33.00
N SER A 41 -2.32 -52.24 -32.32
CA SER A 41 -2.97 -52.15 -31.02
C SER A 41 -4.47 -51.93 -31.19
N THR A 42 -5.27 -52.38 -30.23
CA THR A 42 -6.73 -52.19 -30.22
C THR A 42 -7.11 -50.71 -30.27
N GLY A 43 -6.36 -49.85 -29.56
CA GLY A 43 -6.54 -48.40 -29.61
C GLY A 43 -6.26 -47.81 -31.00
N TYR A 44 -5.20 -48.25 -31.67
CA TYR A 44 -4.89 -47.81 -33.02
C TYR A 44 -5.97 -48.23 -34.03
N LEU A 45 -6.50 -49.46 -33.92
CA LEU A 45 -7.59 -49.93 -34.78
C LEU A 45 -8.85 -49.06 -34.64
N ARG A 46 -9.21 -48.65 -33.40
CA ARG A 46 -10.35 -47.74 -33.17
C ARG A 46 -10.14 -46.37 -33.82
N VAL A 47 -8.92 -45.82 -33.74
CA VAL A 47 -8.56 -44.56 -34.41
C VAL A 47 -8.64 -44.71 -35.93
N LEU A 48 -8.09 -45.81 -36.47
CA LEU A 48 -8.13 -46.11 -37.90
C LEU A 48 -9.57 -46.19 -38.41
N ARG A 49 -10.46 -46.86 -37.66
CA ARG A 49 -11.88 -47.00 -37.98
C ARG A 49 -12.62 -45.67 -37.92
N HIS A 50 -12.31 -44.83 -36.94
CA HIS A 50 -12.83 -43.45 -36.86
C HIS A 50 -12.36 -42.60 -38.04
N GLN A 51 -11.06 -42.63 -38.36
CA GLN A 51 -10.49 -41.87 -39.48
C GLN A 51 -11.12 -42.27 -40.82
N PHE A 52 -11.34 -43.56 -41.05
CA PHE A 52 -12.03 -44.04 -42.26
C PHE A 52 -13.49 -43.59 -42.32
N ARG A 53 -14.26 -43.73 -41.22
CA ARG A 53 -15.68 -43.27 -41.17
C ARG A 53 -15.86 -41.77 -41.39
N HIS A 54 -14.85 -40.98 -41.07
CA HIS A 54 -14.85 -39.53 -41.26
C HIS A 54 -14.09 -39.07 -42.52
N GLY A 55 -13.81 -39.98 -43.46
CA GLY A 55 -13.21 -39.65 -44.76
C GLY A 55 -11.77 -39.11 -44.68
N LYS A 56 -11.07 -39.33 -43.56
CA LYS A 56 -9.68 -38.86 -43.35
C LYS A 56 -8.62 -39.81 -43.91
N ILE A 57 -9.04 -41.02 -44.29
CA ILE A 57 -8.21 -42.00 -44.99
C ILE A 57 -9.00 -42.41 -46.23
N ASP A 58 -8.40 -42.19 -47.39
CA ASP A 58 -8.84 -42.77 -48.65
C ASP A 58 -7.82 -43.87 -49.02
N PHE A 59 -8.28 -44.98 -49.61
CA PHE A 59 -7.44 -46.08 -50.08
C PHE A 59 -7.26 -46.08 -51.61
N SER A 60 -7.69 -45.02 -52.29
CA SER A 60 -7.22 -44.69 -53.64
C SER A 60 -5.68 -44.62 -53.67
N GLU A 61 -5.06 -44.97 -54.80
CA GLU A 61 -3.63 -45.32 -54.96
C GLU A 61 -2.65 -44.53 -54.06
N PRO A 62 -1.67 -45.20 -53.42
CA PRO A 62 -0.72 -44.52 -52.56
C PRO A 62 0.03 -43.45 -53.37
N PRO A 63 0.14 -42.20 -52.88
CA PRO A 63 0.90 -41.18 -53.59
C PRO A 63 2.34 -41.67 -53.77
N VAL A 64 2.83 -41.59 -55.01
CA VAL A 64 4.25 -41.83 -55.35
C VAL A 64 5.10 -40.99 -54.41
N ASP A 65 6.10 -41.62 -53.75
CA ASP A 65 7.05 -40.96 -52.86
C ASP A 65 7.68 -39.75 -53.57
N GLY A 66 7.08 -38.57 -53.38
CA GLY A 66 7.65 -37.31 -53.80
C GLY A 66 8.87 -37.06 -52.93
N GLU A 67 10.03 -36.92 -53.57
CA GLU A 67 11.30 -36.55 -52.94
C GLU A 67 11.10 -35.41 -51.94
N ASN A 68 11.07 -35.76 -50.65
CA ASN A 68 11.21 -34.79 -49.57
C ASN A 68 12.60 -34.18 -49.70
N HIS A 69 12.70 -33.08 -50.42
CA HIS A 69 13.82 -32.17 -50.39
C HIS A 69 13.99 -31.72 -48.93
N ARG A 70 14.78 -32.48 -48.16
CA ARG A 70 15.31 -32.04 -46.87
C ARG A 70 16.06 -30.74 -47.18
N ARG A 71 15.49 -29.59 -46.80
CA ARG A 71 16.21 -28.31 -46.83
C ARG A 71 17.56 -28.54 -46.14
N LYS A 72 18.63 -28.59 -46.93
CA LYS A 72 19.98 -28.80 -46.41
C LYS A 72 20.33 -27.56 -45.61
N VAL A 73 20.60 -27.74 -44.32
CA VAL A 73 21.20 -26.69 -43.50
C VAL A 73 22.56 -26.37 -44.13
N THR A 74 22.76 -25.14 -44.58
CA THR A 74 24.02 -24.76 -45.22
C THR A 74 25.14 -24.69 -44.17
N PRO A 75 26.42 -24.83 -44.57
CA PRO A 75 27.56 -24.69 -43.66
C PRO A 75 27.64 -23.32 -42.96
N GLU A 76 27.11 -22.28 -43.59
CA GLU A 76 27.02 -20.93 -43.02
C GLU A 76 25.97 -20.84 -41.91
N MET A 77 24.79 -21.43 -42.14
CA MET A 77 23.75 -21.52 -41.12
C MET A 77 24.25 -22.34 -39.91
N ARG A 78 25.02 -23.40 -40.16
CA ARG A 78 25.65 -24.21 -39.10
C ARG A 78 26.61 -23.37 -38.25
N ARG A 79 27.49 -22.58 -38.89
CA ARG A 79 28.41 -21.66 -38.20
C ARG A 79 27.67 -20.61 -37.37
N LYS A 80 26.58 -20.03 -37.88
CA LYS A 80 25.74 -19.09 -37.10
C LYS A 80 25.10 -19.76 -35.89
N ILE A 81 24.52 -20.95 -36.05
CA ILE A 81 23.94 -21.74 -34.96
C ILE A 81 24.98 -21.98 -33.86
N VAL A 82 26.21 -22.35 -34.22
CA VAL A 82 27.32 -22.57 -33.28
C VAL A 82 27.77 -21.27 -32.61
N SER A 83 27.88 -20.17 -33.34
CA SER A 83 28.24 -18.86 -32.78
C SER A 83 27.24 -18.41 -31.72
N TRP A 84 25.95 -18.39 -32.06
CA TRP A 84 24.87 -18.02 -31.13
C TRP A 84 24.75 -18.99 -29.96
N ARG A 85 25.18 -20.25 -30.16
CA ARG A 85 25.28 -21.22 -29.09
C ARG A 85 26.37 -20.88 -28.09
N HIS A 86 27.53 -20.41 -28.55
CA HIS A 86 28.60 -19.93 -27.68
C HIS A 86 28.15 -18.72 -26.84
N ASP A 87 27.23 -17.90 -27.36
CA ASP A 87 26.57 -16.80 -26.64
C ASP A 87 25.46 -17.27 -25.68
N ASN A 88 25.37 -18.58 -25.40
CA ASN A 88 24.46 -19.17 -24.42
C ASN A 88 22.95 -19.05 -24.75
N LEU A 89 22.62 -18.90 -26.04
CA LEU A 89 21.24 -18.88 -26.56
C LEU A 89 20.66 -20.29 -26.71
N SER A 90 19.34 -20.40 -26.49
CA SER A 90 18.55 -21.61 -26.67
C SER A 90 18.14 -21.83 -28.12
N ALA A 91 17.76 -23.07 -28.47
CA ALA A 91 17.30 -23.39 -29.83
C ALA A 91 16.04 -22.59 -30.25
N GLY A 92 15.23 -22.14 -29.28
CA GLY A 92 14.09 -21.26 -29.54
C GLY A 92 14.51 -19.82 -29.86
N GLU A 93 15.47 -19.27 -29.11
CA GLU A 93 16.03 -17.92 -29.36
C GLU A 93 16.79 -17.89 -30.69
N ILE A 94 17.54 -18.94 -31.01
CA ILE A 94 18.23 -19.09 -32.31
C ILE A 94 17.21 -19.14 -33.46
N ALA A 95 16.07 -19.83 -33.29
CA ALA A 95 15.01 -19.86 -34.30
C ALA A 95 14.38 -18.47 -34.50
N GLN A 96 14.22 -17.71 -33.42
CA GLN A 96 13.71 -16.34 -33.48
C GLN A 96 14.67 -15.40 -34.23
N LEU A 97 15.98 -15.48 -33.95
CA LEU A 97 16.99 -14.71 -34.69
C LEU A 97 17.00 -15.04 -36.18
N PHE A 98 16.88 -16.32 -36.56
CA PHE A 98 16.73 -16.68 -37.97
C PHE A 98 15.44 -16.15 -38.59
N SER A 99 14.34 -16.11 -37.83
CA SER A 99 13.08 -15.52 -38.30
C SER A 99 13.19 -14.01 -38.52
N GLU A 100 13.96 -13.30 -37.70
CA GLU A 100 14.26 -11.87 -37.87
C GLU A 100 15.14 -11.63 -39.11
N GLU A 101 16.00 -12.59 -39.47
CA GLU A 101 16.78 -12.62 -40.73
C GLU A 101 16.00 -13.22 -41.93
N ALA A 102 14.67 -13.30 -41.86
CA ALA A 102 13.78 -13.86 -42.90
C ALA A 102 14.10 -15.32 -43.32
N THR A 103 14.79 -16.07 -42.47
CA THR A 103 15.15 -17.48 -42.69
C THR A 103 14.29 -18.37 -41.81
N ASP A 104 13.34 -19.11 -42.41
CA ASP A 104 12.47 -20.00 -41.64
C ASP A 104 13.17 -21.35 -41.37
N ILE A 105 13.60 -21.54 -40.11
CA ILE A 105 14.23 -22.76 -39.64
C ILE A 105 13.48 -23.31 -38.42
N SER A 106 13.17 -24.59 -38.43
CA SER A 106 12.46 -25.20 -37.31
C SER A 106 13.38 -25.35 -36.08
N ILE A 107 12.82 -25.18 -34.88
CA ILE A 107 13.52 -25.42 -33.61
C ILE A 107 14.13 -26.83 -33.58
N ARG A 108 13.44 -27.84 -34.14
CA ARG A 108 13.95 -29.22 -34.24
C ARG A 108 15.19 -29.34 -35.12
N THR A 109 15.27 -28.56 -36.19
CA THR A 109 16.44 -28.52 -37.07
C THR A 109 17.65 -27.95 -36.34
N ILE A 110 17.45 -26.89 -35.55
CA ILE A 110 18.50 -26.28 -34.73
C ILE A 110 18.95 -27.23 -33.61
N GLU A 111 18.00 -27.85 -32.89
CA GLU A 111 18.31 -28.85 -31.85
C GLU A 111 19.14 -30.01 -32.43
N ARG A 112 18.82 -30.47 -33.64
CA ARG A 112 19.60 -31.51 -34.33
C ARG A 112 21.01 -31.05 -34.67
N VAL A 113 21.15 -29.86 -35.25
CA VAL A 113 22.48 -29.30 -35.59
C VAL A 113 23.35 -29.14 -34.35
N LEU A 114 22.78 -28.62 -33.26
CA LEU A 114 23.47 -28.46 -31.98
C LEU A 114 23.91 -29.80 -31.39
N ALA A 115 23.06 -30.83 -31.47
CA ALA A 115 23.41 -32.18 -31.02
C ALA A 115 24.52 -32.81 -31.87
N GLU A 116 24.48 -32.63 -33.20
CA GLU A 116 25.51 -33.09 -34.12
C GLU A 116 26.86 -32.37 -33.92
N GLU A 117 26.85 -31.12 -33.45
CA GLU A 117 28.05 -30.33 -33.08
C GLU A 117 28.50 -30.57 -31.62
N GLY A 118 27.88 -31.52 -30.91
CA GLY A 118 28.28 -31.92 -29.56
C GLY A 118 27.81 -30.98 -28.43
N PHE A 119 26.92 -30.03 -28.70
CA PHE A 119 26.38 -29.16 -27.66
C PHE A 119 25.27 -29.87 -26.86
N PRO A 120 25.40 -29.98 -25.51
CA PRO A 120 24.36 -30.54 -24.68
C PRO A 120 23.14 -29.62 -24.64
N LYS A 121 21.94 -30.15 -24.39
CA LYS A 121 20.72 -29.34 -24.23
C LYS A 121 20.89 -28.38 -23.05
N LEU A 122 20.53 -27.10 -23.21
CA LEU A 122 20.57 -26.19 -22.04
C LEU A 122 19.62 -26.72 -20.96
N PRO A 123 20.03 -26.63 -19.68
CA PRO A 123 19.10 -26.83 -18.59
C PRO A 123 17.94 -25.84 -18.76
N ARG A 124 16.71 -26.33 -18.62
CA ARG A 124 15.50 -25.53 -18.78
C ARG A 124 15.58 -24.36 -17.80
N ARG A 125 15.90 -23.17 -18.30
CA ARG A 125 15.90 -21.95 -17.48
C ARG A 125 14.45 -21.74 -17.03
N THR A 126 14.21 -21.66 -15.73
CA THR A 126 12.92 -21.22 -15.21
C THR A 126 12.63 -19.83 -15.81
N GLN A 127 11.39 -19.52 -16.17
CA GLN A 127 11.06 -18.23 -16.80
C GLN A 127 11.57 -17.02 -15.99
N LEU A 128 11.68 -17.16 -14.66
CA LEU A 128 12.36 -16.24 -13.74
C LEU A 128 13.83 -15.92 -14.13
N LYS A 129 14.60 -16.89 -14.62
CA LYS A 129 15.98 -16.69 -15.10
C LYS A 129 16.04 -15.94 -16.44
N ILE A 130 14.92 -15.89 -17.18
CA ILE A 130 14.76 -15.11 -18.41
C ILE A 130 14.15 -13.72 -18.08
N GLY A 131 13.95 -13.40 -16.79
CA GLY A 131 13.33 -12.15 -16.38
C GLY A 131 11.84 -12.06 -16.74
N ARG A 132 11.15 -13.19 -16.97
CA ARG A 132 9.71 -13.22 -17.25
C ARG A 132 8.94 -14.04 -16.21
N THR A 133 7.76 -13.57 -15.84
CA THR A 133 6.83 -14.30 -14.97
C THR A 133 6.17 -15.47 -15.71
N VAL A 134 5.47 -16.33 -14.98
CA VAL A 134 4.66 -17.44 -15.55
C VAL A 134 3.65 -16.96 -16.60
N LYS A 135 3.23 -15.70 -16.50
CA LYS A 135 2.29 -15.04 -17.42
C LYS A 135 2.99 -14.20 -18.51
N GLY A 136 4.31 -14.29 -18.65
CA GLY A 136 5.08 -13.59 -19.69
C GLY A 136 5.40 -12.12 -19.40
N ALA A 137 4.96 -11.55 -18.27
CA ALA A 137 5.30 -10.18 -17.87
C ALA A 137 6.77 -10.09 -17.41
N GLU A 138 7.42 -8.95 -17.61
CA GLU A 138 8.77 -8.71 -17.09
C GLU A 138 8.81 -8.83 -15.56
N VAL A 139 9.90 -9.38 -15.04
CA VAL A 139 10.14 -9.50 -13.61
C VAL A 139 10.87 -8.24 -13.19
N PRO A 140 10.29 -7.40 -12.32
CA PRO A 140 10.98 -6.23 -11.80
C PRO A 140 12.26 -6.67 -11.08
N GLN A 141 13.27 -5.81 -11.15
CA GLN A 141 14.56 -6.05 -10.52
C GLN A 141 14.39 -6.34 -9.03
N ARG A 142 15.38 -7.01 -8.44
CA ARG A 142 15.44 -7.18 -6.99
C ARG A 142 15.83 -5.85 -6.36
N SER A 143 15.16 -5.49 -5.27
CA SER A 143 15.52 -4.30 -4.49
C SER A 143 16.81 -4.52 -3.74
N GLU A 144 17.75 -3.62 -4.00
CA GLU A 144 19.09 -3.61 -3.44
C GLU A 144 19.48 -2.15 -3.14
N PRO A 145 20.20 -1.90 -2.03
CA PRO A 145 20.74 -0.58 -1.75
C PRO A 145 21.63 -0.10 -2.88
N VAL A 146 21.45 1.15 -3.28
CA VAL A 146 22.27 1.77 -4.32
C VAL A 146 23.43 2.53 -3.69
N LEU A 147 24.60 2.40 -4.31
CA LEU A 147 25.71 3.33 -4.09
C LEU A 147 25.61 4.43 -5.14
N LEU A 148 25.72 5.68 -4.71
CA LEU A 148 25.53 6.82 -5.61
C LEU A 148 26.53 6.82 -6.79
N SER A 149 27.73 6.28 -6.55
CA SER A 149 28.78 6.09 -7.57
C SER A 149 28.36 5.16 -8.71
N GLN A 150 27.52 4.15 -8.46
CA GLN A 150 27.02 3.22 -9.48
C GLN A 150 25.98 3.87 -10.40
N LEU A 151 25.31 4.90 -9.92
CA LEU A 151 24.29 5.65 -10.65
C LEU A 151 24.86 6.88 -11.36
N ASN A 152 26.15 7.17 -11.21
CA ASN A 152 26.75 8.37 -11.77
C ASN A 152 26.60 8.41 -13.30
N GLY A 153 26.08 9.53 -13.82
CA GLY A 153 25.77 9.72 -15.25
C GLY A 153 24.45 9.10 -15.71
N GLN A 154 23.70 8.43 -14.82
CA GLN A 154 22.39 7.88 -15.19
C GLN A 154 21.31 8.96 -15.18
N ARG A 155 20.39 8.81 -16.15
CA ARG A 155 19.20 9.63 -16.29
C ARG A 155 18.01 8.75 -16.61
N PHE A 156 16.92 8.90 -15.88
CA PHE A 156 15.71 8.09 -16.07
C PHE A 156 14.44 8.89 -15.77
N GLU A 157 13.33 8.47 -16.37
CA GLU A 157 12.00 8.98 -16.05
C GLU A 157 11.45 8.28 -14.79
N SER A 158 10.75 9.04 -13.96
CA SER A 158 10.04 8.54 -12.79
C SER A 158 8.62 9.07 -12.81
N ALA A 159 7.63 8.18 -12.77
CA ALA A 159 6.22 8.54 -12.69
C ALA A 159 5.85 9.09 -11.30
N GLY A 160 6.62 8.72 -10.28
CA GLY A 160 6.47 9.16 -8.89
C GLY A 160 7.44 10.26 -8.45
N ALA A 161 8.09 10.99 -9.37
CA ALA A 161 9.14 11.97 -9.04
C ALA A 161 8.70 13.05 -8.03
N GLY A 162 7.39 13.31 -7.90
CA GLY A 162 6.84 14.22 -6.89
C GLY A 162 7.23 13.89 -5.45
N VAL A 163 7.57 12.63 -5.12
CA VAL A 163 8.00 12.27 -3.75
C VAL A 163 9.27 13.00 -3.32
N PHE A 164 10.13 13.42 -4.26
CA PHE A 164 11.36 14.16 -3.95
C PHE A 164 11.10 15.56 -3.37
N LEU A 165 9.90 16.13 -3.55
CA LEU A 165 9.50 17.38 -2.89
C LEU A 165 9.44 17.23 -1.36
N PHE A 166 9.28 16.01 -0.86
CA PHE A 166 9.27 15.71 0.57
C PHE A 166 10.66 15.38 1.12
N ALA A 167 11.66 15.07 0.29
CA ALA A 167 12.97 14.65 0.76
C ALA A 167 13.65 15.68 1.69
N PRO A 168 13.62 17.00 1.42
CA PRO A 168 14.12 18.00 2.38
C PRO A 168 13.37 17.99 3.72
N LEU A 169 12.07 17.67 3.70
CA LEU A 169 11.23 17.63 4.90
C LEU A 169 11.45 16.35 5.71
N VAL A 170 11.74 15.23 5.04
CA VAL A 170 12.17 13.96 5.66
C VAL A 170 13.47 14.18 6.44
N VAL A 171 14.43 14.93 5.87
CA VAL A 171 15.68 15.31 6.55
C VAL A 171 15.40 16.30 7.68
N GLN A 172 14.57 17.33 7.46
CA GLN A 172 14.22 18.32 8.49
C GLN A 172 13.57 17.67 9.73
N LEU A 173 12.78 16.60 9.54
CA LEU A 173 12.17 15.83 10.61
C LEU A 173 13.08 14.74 11.21
N HIS A 174 14.32 14.61 10.73
CA HIS A 174 15.29 13.60 11.16
C HIS A 174 14.70 12.18 11.15
N LEU A 175 14.00 11.80 10.06
CA LEU A 175 13.31 10.50 10.03
C LEU A 175 14.28 9.29 10.10
N ASP A 176 15.55 9.49 9.77
CA ASP A 176 16.63 8.54 10.01
C ASP A 176 16.88 8.30 11.51
N GLU A 177 17.01 9.36 12.31
CA GLU A 177 17.13 9.28 13.77
C GLU A 177 15.87 8.67 14.39
N VAL A 178 14.68 9.04 13.88
CA VAL A 178 13.40 8.50 14.33
C VAL A 178 13.32 6.99 14.12
N VAL A 179 13.71 6.50 12.93
CA VAL A 179 13.75 5.06 12.62
C VAL A 179 14.76 4.32 13.51
N GLN A 180 15.92 4.94 13.76
CA GLN A 180 16.95 4.38 14.64
C GLN A 180 16.46 4.29 16.10
N ALA A 181 15.86 5.36 16.63
CA ALA A 181 15.32 5.41 17.99
C ALA A 181 14.15 4.43 18.20
N ALA A 182 13.37 4.17 17.15
CA ALA A 182 12.34 3.14 17.15
C ALA A 182 12.90 1.71 17.20
N ASN A 183 14.19 1.53 16.91
CA ASN A 183 14.85 0.24 16.76
C ASN A 183 14.12 -0.66 15.75
N LEU A 184 13.65 -0.07 14.63
CA LEU A 184 12.91 -0.83 13.63
C LEU A 184 13.78 -1.97 13.07
N PRO A 185 13.16 -3.12 12.74
CA PRO A 185 13.89 -4.29 12.26
C PRO A 185 14.63 -3.97 10.95
N LYS A 186 15.74 -4.67 10.74
CA LYS A 186 16.52 -4.64 9.49
C LYS A 186 16.69 -6.06 8.97
N THR A 187 16.99 -6.18 7.68
CA THR A 187 17.35 -7.47 7.08
C THR A 187 18.83 -7.49 6.74
N LYS A 188 19.36 -8.65 6.34
CA LYS A 188 20.76 -8.77 5.89
C LYS A 188 21.07 -7.87 4.68
N ASN A 189 20.08 -7.57 3.85
CA ASN A 189 20.29 -6.90 2.55
C ASN A 189 19.80 -5.44 2.53
N MET A 190 18.95 -5.01 3.46
CA MET A 190 18.36 -3.68 3.47
C MET A 190 18.22 -3.17 4.90
N SER A 191 18.50 -1.87 5.08
CA SER A 191 18.35 -1.18 6.36
C SER A 191 16.89 -0.97 6.72
N ALA A 192 16.61 -0.68 7.99
CA ALA A 192 15.28 -0.30 8.45
C ALA A 192 14.78 0.97 7.75
N LEU A 193 15.68 1.93 7.50
CA LEU A 193 15.35 3.18 6.83
C LEU A 193 14.93 2.98 5.38
N ASN A 194 15.56 2.05 4.64
CA ASN A 194 15.14 1.74 3.27
C ASN A 194 13.70 1.21 3.23
N TYR A 195 13.34 0.31 4.16
CA TYR A 195 11.97 -0.19 4.27
C TYR A 195 11.00 0.93 4.65
N PHE A 196 11.34 1.72 5.68
CA PHE A 196 10.52 2.83 6.13
C PHE A 196 10.24 3.83 5.01
N LEU A 197 11.27 4.28 4.28
CA LEU A 197 11.13 5.19 3.15
C LEU A 197 10.35 4.57 1.98
N SER A 198 10.43 3.26 1.78
CA SER A 198 9.61 2.56 0.78
C SER A 198 8.12 2.61 1.12
N PHE A 199 7.74 2.33 2.38
CA PHE A 199 6.36 2.49 2.84
C PHE A 199 5.91 3.94 2.77
N LEU A 200 6.79 4.87 3.16
CA LEU A 200 6.51 6.30 3.13
C LEU A 200 6.25 6.79 1.70
N ALA A 201 7.07 6.38 0.74
CA ALA A 201 6.89 6.74 -0.68
C ALA A 201 5.51 6.31 -1.19
N LEU A 202 5.08 5.09 -0.87
CA LEU A 202 3.75 4.59 -1.25
C LEU A 202 2.62 5.42 -0.62
N LYS A 203 2.75 5.78 0.66
CA LYS A 203 1.78 6.67 1.33
C LYS A 203 1.78 8.08 0.75
N LEU A 204 2.95 8.64 0.44
CA LEU A 204 3.08 9.96 -0.18
C LEU A 204 2.46 9.99 -1.58
N LEU A 205 2.46 8.88 -2.31
CA LEU A 205 1.80 8.76 -3.61
C LEU A 205 0.28 8.52 -3.53
N GLY A 206 -0.27 8.33 -2.33
CA GLY A 206 -1.68 7.95 -2.15
C GLY A 206 -1.98 6.53 -2.63
N ALA A 207 -1.01 5.61 -2.57
CA ALA A 207 -1.26 4.21 -2.89
C ALA A 207 -2.23 3.61 -1.86
N GLU A 208 -3.30 2.97 -2.33
CA GLU A 208 -4.35 2.43 -1.45
C GLU A 208 -3.81 1.44 -0.42
N ARG A 209 -2.89 0.58 -0.85
CA ARG A 209 -2.27 -0.46 -0.01
C ARG A 209 -0.83 -0.65 -0.44
N TYR A 210 0.03 -1.00 0.51
CA TYR A 210 1.41 -1.38 0.19
C TYR A 210 1.47 -2.60 -0.75
N ALA A 211 0.43 -3.44 -0.77
CA ALA A 211 0.33 -4.59 -1.66
C ALA A 211 0.30 -4.20 -3.15
N HIS A 212 -0.11 -2.96 -3.46
CA HIS A 212 -0.16 -2.41 -4.81
C HIS A 212 1.20 -1.82 -5.26
N VAL A 213 2.29 -2.06 -4.51
CA VAL A 213 3.66 -1.68 -4.95
C VAL A 213 4.03 -2.20 -6.34
N GLY A 214 3.33 -3.24 -6.83
CA GLY A 214 3.45 -3.72 -8.21
C GLY A 214 3.27 -2.63 -9.27
N ASP A 215 2.39 -1.65 -9.01
CA ASP A 215 2.12 -0.51 -9.91
C ASP A 215 3.33 0.44 -10.03
N HIS A 216 4.28 0.33 -9.10
CA HIS A 216 5.47 1.17 -8.97
C HIS A 216 6.78 0.37 -9.09
N ALA A 217 6.70 -0.94 -9.37
CA ALA A 217 7.85 -1.85 -9.27
C ALA A 217 8.95 -1.61 -10.32
N PHE A 218 8.65 -0.82 -11.35
CA PHE A 218 9.57 -0.45 -12.43
C PHE A 218 10.01 1.02 -12.38
N ASP A 219 9.66 1.77 -11.33
CA ASP A 219 10.05 3.17 -11.19
C ASP A 219 11.36 3.29 -10.38
N PRO A 220 12.52 3.50 -11.04
CA PRO A 220 13.80 3.64 -10.35
C PRO A 220 13.89 4.92 -9.51
N GLY A 221 13.08 5.95 -9.80
CA GLY A 221 13.07 7.17 -8.99
C GLY A 221 12.50 6.95 -7.60
N LEU A 222 11.48 6.10 -7.48
CA LEU A 222 10.93 5.71 -6.19
C LEU A 222 11.90 4.81 -5.40
N GLY A 223 12.61 3.93 -6.11
CA GLY A 223 13.75 3.21 -5.53
C GLY A 223 14.77 4.18 -4.96
N LEU A 224 15.26 5.12 -5.78
CA LEU A 224 16.30 6.07 -5.40
C LEU A 224 15.87 6.92 -4.21
N PHE A 225 14.63 7.40 -4.16
CA PHE A 225 14.09 8.12 -3.01
C PHE A 225 14.25 7.33 -1.70
N ALA A 226 14.08 6.01 -1.74
CA ALA A 226 14.26 5.12 -0.60
C ALA A 226 15.71 4.61 -0.42
N GLY A 227 16.68 5.09 -1.21
CA GLY A 227 18.07 4.61 -1.21
C GLY A 227 18.24 3.21 -1.82
N LEU A 228 17.36 2.84 -2.75
CA LEU A 228 17.33 1.54 -3.43
C LEU A 228 17.38 1.72 -4.96
N ASN A 229 17.59 0.65 -5.71
CA ASN A 229 17.45 0.67 -7.18
C ASN A 229 15.96 0.69 -7.60
N VAL A 230 15.13 -0.09 -6.92
CA VAL A 230 13.66 -0.17 -7.09
C VAL A 230 13.00 -0.49 -5.75
N LEU A 231 11.73 -0.14 -5.58
CA LEU A 231 10.98 -0.43 -4.35
C LEU A 231 10.85 -1.95 -4.06
N PRO A 232 10.88 -2.39 -2.79
CA PRO A 232 10.71 -3.80 -2.43
C PRO A 232 9.38 -4.37 -2.90
N LYS A 233 9.42 -5.61 -3.39
CA LYS A 233 8.20 -6.33 -3.82
C LYS A 233 7.25 -6.53 -2.64
N CYS A 234 5.96 -6.70 -2.95
CA CYS A 234 4.89 -6.92 -1.97
C CYS A 234 5.23 -8.00 -0.93
N THR A 235 5.86 -9.11 -1.36
CA THR A 235 6.29 -10.17 -0.43
C THR A 235 7.31 -9.68 0.58
N ALA A 236 8.32 -8.92 0.16
CA ALA A 236 9.34 -8.35 1.05
C ALA A 236 8.76 -7.31 2.01
N LEU A 237 7.89 -6.42 1.54
CA LEU A 237 7.17 -5.45 2.38
C LEU A 237 6.27 -6.17 3.40
N SER A 238 5.55 -7.21 2.97
CA SER A 238 4.70 -8.00 3.84
C SER A 238 5.52 -8.69 4.92
N THR A 239 6.59 -9.42 4.57
CA THR A 239 7.50 -10.06 5.55
C THR A 239 8.07 -9.05 6.53
N TYR A 240 8.48 -7.87 6.07
CA TYR A 240 8.94 -6.80 6.94
C TYR A 240 7.87 -6.38 7.96
N SER A 241 6.65 -6.14 7.50
CA SER A 241 5.54 -5.75 8.38
C SER A 241 5.22 -6.80 9.46
N TYR A 242 5.50 -8.08 9.21
CA TYR A 242 5.37 -9.16 10.21
C TYR A 242 6.43 -9.13 11.29
N SER A 243 7.56 -8.47 11.06
CA SER A 243 8.64 -8.35 12.05
C SER A 243 8.44 -7.19 13.02
N LEU A 244 7.40 -6.38 12.83
CA LEU A 244 7.06 -5.26 13.70
C LEU A 244 6.19 -5.72 14.88
N ASP A 245 6.38 -5.07 16.02
CA ASP A 245 5.58 -5.24 17.23
C ASP A 245 5.10 -3.89 17.79
N ASN A 246 4.25 -3.91 18.82
CA ASN A 246 3.69 -2.70 19.42
C ASN A 246 4.78 -1.78 20.01
N ALA A 247 5.85 -2.36 20.56
CA ALA A 247 6.94 -1.59 21.14
C ALA A 247 7.70 -0.79 20.08
N HIS A 248 7.91 -1.35 18.88
CA HIS A 248 8.46 -0.63 17.74
C HIS A 248 7.59 0.57 17.37
N LEU A 249 6.26 0.39 17.27
CA LEU A 249 5.34 1.44 16.85
C LEU A 249 5.21 2.55 17.89
N ILE A 250 5.17 2.21 19.18
CA ILE A 250 5.18 3.21 20.25
C ILE A 250 6.46 4.05 20.20
N ARG A 251 7.64 3.41 20.14
CA ARG A 251 8.91 4.15 20.05
C ARG A 251 9.01 5.00 18.79
N LEU A 252 8.46 4.53 17.67
CA LEU A 252 8.41 5.28 16.41
C LEU A 252 7.59 6.57 16.56
N GLN A 253 6.38 6.47 17.12
CA GLN A 253 5.54 7.64 17.38
C GLN A 253 6.21 8.58 18.40
N GLU A 254 6.79 8.04 19.48
CA GLU A 254 7.48 8.83 20.50
C GLU A 254 8.66 9.62 19.92
N ALA A 255 9.51 8.97 19.12
CA ALA A 255 10.64 9.63 18.47
C ALA A 255 10.14 10.68 17.47
N PHE A 256 9.19 10.33 16.61
CA PHE A 256 8.65 11.24 15.61
C PHE A 256 8.05 12.51 16.24
N ILE A 257 7.17 12.36 17.23
CA ILE A 257 6.48 13.50 17.85
C ILE A 257 7.42 14.42 18.62
N LYS A 258 8.53 13.90 19.19
CA LYS A 258 9.58 14.74 19.76
C LYS A 258 10.19 15.68 18.72
N HIS A 259 10.44 15.22 17.49
CA HIS A 259 10.95 16.08 16.42
C HIS A 259 9.87 17.06 15.93
N VAL A 260 8.62 16.63 15.79
CA VAL A 260 7.49 17.51 15.41
C VAL A 260 7.34 18.67 16.40
N LEU A 261 7.37 18.38 17.71
CA LEU A 261 7.29 19.41 18.76
C LEU A 261 8.53 20.33 18.77
N ARG A 262 9.74 19.77 18.58
CA ARG A 262 10.98 20.56 18.52
C ARG A 262 10.98 21.57 17.36
N LEU A 263 10.37 21.21 16.22
CA LEU A 263 10.20 22.08 15.07
C LEU A 263 9.06 23.09 15.23
N GLY A 264 8.29 23.03 16.32
CA GLY A 264 7.16 23.93 16.56
C GLY A 264 5.99 23.73 15.59
N LEU A 265 5.83 22.53 15.01
CA LEU A 265 4.74 22.25 14.07
C LEU A 265 3.37 22.09 14.76
N CYS A 266 3.39 21.81 16.07
CA CYS A 266 2.22 21.81 16.95
C CYS A 266 2.64 22.23 18.36
N ASN A 267 1.68 22.68 19.17
CA ASN A 267 1.89 23.01 20.59
C ASN A 267 1.28 21.94 21.50
N GLY A 268 0.25 21.20 21.07
CA GLY A 268 -0.44 20.20 21.86
C GLY A 268 -1.12 20.76 23.10
N ASP A 269 -1.54 22.03 23.07
CA ASP A 269 -2.24 22.67 24.19
C ASP A 269 -3.70 22.19 24.29
N ILE A 270 -4.32 21.92 23.15
CA ILE A 270 -5.64 21.30 23.07
C ILE A 270 -5.51 20.07 22.18
N VAL A 271 -5.82 18.91 22.76
CA VAL A 271 -5.76 17.63 22.04
C VAL A 271 -7.16 17.03 21.98
N ASN A 272 -7.64 16.84 20.77
CA ASN A 272 -8.90 16.14 20.54
C ASN A 272 -8.62 14.64 20.45
N LEU A 273 -9.46 13.83 21.10
CA LEU A 273 -9.39 12.38 21.09
C LEU A 273 -10.70 11.83 20.52
N ASP A 274 -10.59 10.90 19.58
CA ASP A 274 -11.75 10.20 19.03
C ASP A 274 -11.42 8.77 18.60
N PHE A 275 -12.45 7.92 18.62
CA PHE A 275 -12.35 6.57 18.11
C PHE A 275 -12.85 6.50 16.66
N HIS A 276 -12.07 5.83 15.82
CA HIS A 276 -12.45 5.47 14.46
C HIS A 276 -12.41 3.97 14.30
N THR A 277 -13.37 3.40 13.57
CA THR A 277 -13.36 1.98 13.23
C THR A 277 -13.00 1.81 11.76
N ILE A 278 -11.89 1.14 11.51
CA ILE A 278 -11.47 0.74 10.16
C ILE A 278 -12.21 -0.56 9.81
N PRO A 279 -13.11 -0.56 8.80
CA PRO A 279 -13.95 -1.70 8.51
C PRO A 279 -13.14 -2.87 7.92
N HIS A 280 -13.47 -4.09 8.35
CA HIS A 280 -12.97 -5.33 7.76
C HIS A 280 -14.11 -6.14 7.15
N HIS A 281 -13.87 -6.67 5.95
CA HIS A 281 -14.88 -7.35 5.13
C HIS A 281 -14.71 -8.88 5.09
N GLY A 282 -13.70 -9.44 5.76
CA GLY A 282 -13.47 -10.88 5.81
C GLY A 282 -14.11 -11.52 7.05
N ASP A 283 -14.79 -12.64 6.82
CA ASP A 283 -15.54 -13.35 7.86
C ASP A 283 -14.60 -14.16 8.80
N GLU A 284 -13.46 -14.62 8.29
CA GLU A 284 -12.50 -15.50 9.00
C GLU A 284 -11.49 -14.76 9.90
N SER A 285 -11.59 -13.43 10.04
CA SER A 285 -10.66 -12.68 10.91
C SER A 285 -11.02 -12.79 12.40
N VAL A 286 -10.00 -12.68 13.26
CA VAL A 286 -10.10 -12.62 14.73
C VAL A 286 -10.56 -11.24 15.22
N LEU A 287 -10.86 -10.31 14.31
CA LEU A 287 -11.26 -8.94 14.63
C LEU A 287 -12.64 -8.89 15.29
N GLU A 288 -12.77 -8.01 16.29
CA GLU A 288 -14.02 -7.77 17.01
C GLU A 288 -14.99 -6.87 16.22
N GLU A 289 -16.28 -6.94 16.59
CA GLU A 289 -17.31 -6.09 15.99
C GLU A 289 -17.44 -4.73 16.67
N HIS A 290 -17.16 -3.69 15.90
CA HIS A 290 -17.28 -2.31 16.32
C HIS A 290 -18.29 -1.55 15.45
N TRP A 291 -18.75 -0.40 15.94
CA TRP A 291 -19.64 0.47 15.18
C TRP A 291 -18.84 1.19 14.08
N ALA A 292 -19.03 0.80 12.81
CA ALA A 292 -18.38 1.44 11.69
C ALA A 292 -19.19 2.66 11.23
N GLY A 293 -18.83 3.85 11.73
CA GLY A 293 -19.50 5.11 11.39
C GLY A 293 -19.60 5.36 9.88
N ALA A 294 -18.53 5.05 9.12
CA ALA A 294 -18.50 5.18 7.66
C ALA A 294 -19.52 4.30 6.92
N ARG A 295 -20.09 3.28 7.58
CA ARG A 295 -21.05 2.34 6.98
C ARG A 295 -22.42 2.34 7.67
N GLY A 296 -22.56 3.03 8.80
CA GLY A 296 -23.80 3.08 9.58
C GLY A 296 -24.23 1.71 10.15
N LYS A 297 -23.30 0.78 10.38
CA LYS A 297 -23.58 -0.56 10.92
C LYS A 297 -22.47 -1.07 11.82
N ARG A 298 -22.78 -2.06 12.67
CA ARG A 298 -21.75 -2.86 13.37
C ARG A 298 -21.14 -3.85 12.39
N MET A 299 -19.82 -3.96 12.41
CA MET A 299 -19.09 -4.94 11.61
C MET A 299 -17.70 -5.18 12.21
N LYS A 300 -17.06 -6.28 11.82
CA LYS A 300 -15.67 -6.53 12.16
C LYS A 300 -14.79 -5.38 11.69
N GLY A 301 -13.82 -4.98 12.51
CA GLY A 301 -12.92 -3.89 12.18
C GLY A 301 -11.83 -3.68 13.22
N ALA A 302 -10.90 -2.78 12.93
CA ALA A 302 -9.90 -2.34 13.89
C ALA A 302 -10.40 -1.05 14.58
N LEU A 303 -10.63 -1.11 15.89
CA LEU A 303 -10.92 0.07 16.70
C LEU A 303 -9.62 0.86 16.87
N THR A 304 -9.63 2.11 16.43
CA THR A 304 -8.45 2.98 16.41
C THR A 304 -8.70 4.23 17.23
N LEU A 305 -7.89 4.48 18.26
CA LEU A 305 -7.84 5.77 18.93
C LEU A 305 -6.93 6.71 18.13
N LEU A 306 -7.39 7.94 17.89
CA LEU A 306 -6.59 9.01 17.32
C LEU A 306 -6.58 10.22 18.26
N ALA A 307 -5.38 10.74 18.54
CA ALA A 307 -5.19 12.02 19.21
C ALA A 307 -4.69 13.05 18.19
N GLN A 308 -5.32 14.22 18.15
CA GLN A 308 -5.00 15.28 17.18
C GLN A 308 -4.83 16.62 17.88
N ASP A 309 -3.82 17.38 17.45
CA ASP A 309 -3.68 18.78 17.83
C ASP A 309 -4.84 19.61 17.25
N ALA A 310 -5.54 20.37 18.08
CA ALA A 310 -6.73 21.11 17.65
C ALA A 310 -6.42 22.30 16.73
N GLU A 311 -5.20 22.83 16.78
CA GLU A 311 -4.77 24.01 16.03
C GLU A 311 -4.15 23.62 14.69
N SER A 312 -3.08 22.82 14.73
CA SER A 312 -2.36 22.37 13.54
C SER A 312 -3.06 21.25 12.78
N LYS A 313 -4.00 20.54 13.44
CA LYS A 313 -4.72 19.35 12.93
C LYS A 313 -3.82 18.12 12.75
N LEU A 314 -2.57 18.17 13.18
CA LEU A 314 -1.65 17.03 13.09
C LEU A 314 -2.10 15.91 14.03
N ILE A 315 -2.06 14.68 13.53
CA ILE A 315 -2.22 13.49 14.36
C ILE A 315 -0.97 13.36 15.23
N LEU A 316 -1.17 13.30 16.55
CA LEU A 316 -0.12 13.23 17.56
C LEU A 316 0.09 11.81 18.09
N TYR A 317 -0.95 10.98 18.03
CA TYR A 317 -0.91 9.61 18.52
C TYR A 317 -1.99 8.78 17.85
N SER A 318 -1.65 7.52 17.63
CA SER A 318 -2.56 6.49 17.16
C SER A 318 -2.34 5.19 17.93
N ALA A 319 -3.42 4.44 18.12
CA ALA A 319 -3.41 3.06 18.59
C ALA A 319 -4.53 2.30 17.89
N ALA A 320 -4.24 1.13 17.34
CA ALA A 320 -5.23 0.31 16.63
C ALA A 320 -5.29 -1.15 17.10
N ASP A 321 -4.38 -1.55 17.99
CA ASP A 321 -4.38 -2.84 18.67
C ASP A 321 -5.17 -2.73 19.98
N ILE A 322 -6.48 -2.46 19.87
CA ILE A 322 -7.36 -2.14 21.00
C ILE A 322 -8.54 -3.12 21.00
N GLN A 323 -8.66 -3.91 22.07
CA GLN A 323 -9.85 -4.71 22.31
C GLN A 323 -10.98 -3.85 22.90
N ARG A 324 -12.23 -4.27 22.72
CA ARG A 324 -13.40 -3.50 23.17
C ARG A 324 -13.41 -3.24 24.68
N ASN A 325 -12.91 -4.16 25.49
CA ASN A 325 -12.80 -4.01 26.95
C ASN A 325 -11.67 -3.07 27.37
N GLU A 326 -10.71 -2.78 26.49
CA GLU A 326 -9.57 -1.88 26.74
C GLU A 326 -9.85 -0.45 26.27
N ALA A 327 -10.94 -0.21 25.55
CA ALA A 327 -11.23 1.06 24.88
C ALA A 327 -11.33 2.24 25.85
N ASP A 328 -12.00 2.05 26.99
CA ASP A 328 -12.20 3.13 27.96
C ASP A 328 -10.86 3.60 28.59
N ASP A 329 -9.86 2.73 28.67
CA ASP A 329 -8.55 3.00 29.29
C ASP A 329 -7.55 3.64 28.31
N GLN A 330 -7.89 3.72 27.01
CA GLN A 330 -6.99 4.27 26.00
C GLN A 330 -6.66 5.74 26.23
N VAL A 331 -7.53 6.49 26.91
CA VAL A 331 -7.23 7.87 27.33
C VAL A 331 -6.03 7.93 28.30
N LEU A 332 -5.88 6.92 29.16
CA LEU A 332 -4.76 6.82 30.11
C LEU A 332 -3.49 6.35 29.40
N SER A 333 -3.61 5.45 28.43
CA SER A 333 -2.52 5.06 27.54
C SER A 333 -1.97 6.26 26.76
N PHE A 334 -2.86 7.08 26.20
CA PHE A 334 -2.46 8.34 25.55
C PHE A 334 -1.83 9.31 26.54
N LEU A 335 -2.36 9.46 27.77
CA LEU A 335 -1.74 10.29 28.79
C LEU A 335 -0.31 9.84 29.12
N ALA A 336 -0.10 8.53 29.25
CA ALA A 336 1.23 7.96 29.52
C ALA A 336 2.21 8.26 28.37
N PHE A 337 1.76 8.16 27.12
CA PHE A 337 2.52 8.59 25.94
C PHE A 337 2.82 10.10 25.99
N TRP A 338 1.80 10.93 26.21
CA TRP A 338 1.89 12.39 26.13
C TRP A 338 2.84 12.98 27.19
N LYS A 339 2.85 12.41 28.40
CA LYS A 339 3.78 12.81 29.47
C LYS A 339 5.26 12.65 29.09
N LYS A 340 5.60 11.68 28.23
CA LYS A 340 6.98 11.50 27.74
C LYS A 340 7.37 12.56 26.71
N MET A 341 6.38 13.16 26.03
CA MET A 341 6.61 14.16 24.98
C MET A 341 6.72 15.57 25.58
N LYS A 342 5.84 15.89 26.54
CA LYS A 342 5.69 17.22 27.13
C LYS A 342 5.73 17.09 28.65
N GLN A 343 6.85 17.51 29.26
CA GLN A 343 7.11 17.29 30.69
C GLN A 343 6.21 18.10 31.65
N SER A 344 5.56 19.19 31.20
CA SER A 344 4.95 20.18 32.14
C SER A 344 3.83 21.08 31.60
N ALA A 345 3.13 20.75 30.51
CA ALA A 345 2.07 21.66 30.02
C ALA A 345 0.67 21.14 30.27
N GLN A 346 -0.20 22.09 30.66
CA GLN A 346 -1.63 21.98 30.92
C GLN A 346 -2.42 21.66 29.65
N SER A 347 -2.10 20.56 28.98
CA SER A 347 -2.88 20.11 27.82
C SER A 347 -4.32 19.85 28.24
N THR A 348 -5.26 20.33 27.44
CA THR A 348 -6.68 20.06 27.63
C THR A 348 -7.13 18.98 26.65
N PHE A 349 -7.64 17.88 27.17
CA PHE A 349 -8.14 16.76 26.37
C PHE A 349 -9.62 16.93 26.06
N ILE A 350 -10.01 16.80 24.80
CA ILE A 350 -11.40 16.99 24.35
C ILE A 350 -11.90 15.73 23.67
N PHE A 351 -13.01 15.18 24.14
CA PHE A 351 -13.56 13.92 23.62
C PHE A 351 -15.07 13.80 23.82
N ASP A 352 -15.69 12.81 23.17
CA ASP A 352 -17.10 12.49 23.40
C ASP A 352 -17.32 11.72 24.73
N SER A 353 -18.56 11.77 25.22
CA SER A 353 -19.09 11.09 26.40
C SER A 353 -18.92 9.58 26.43
N LYS A 354 -18.61 8.96 25.28
CA LYS A 354 -18.42 7.51 25.13
C LYS A 354 -16.97 7.09 25.03
N LEU A 355 -16.02 8.03 25.01
CA LEU A 355 -14.60 7.70 24.86
C LEU A 355 -14.02 7.03 26.11
N THR A 356 -14.55 7.35 27.30
CA THR A 356 -14.04 6.82 28.57
C THR A 356 -15.11 6.87 29.68
N THR A 357 -14.74 6.38 30.86
CA THR A 357 -15.56 6.30 32.08
C THR A 357 -15.34 7.50 33.01
N TYR A 358 -16.21 7.68 34.00
CA TYR A 358 -16.04 8.74 35.00
C TYR A 358 -14.89 8.46 35.96
N GLU A 359 -14.59 7.19 36.21
CA GLU A 359 -13.42 6.72 36.95
C GLU A 359 -12.13 7.18 36.28
N ASN A 360 -12.02 7.02 34.96
CA ASN A 360 -10.85 7.48 34.21
C ASN A 360 -10.78 9.01 34.15
N LEU A 361 -11.92 9.73 34.11
CA LEU A 361 -11.92 11.19 34.29
C LEU A 361 -11.38 11.60 35.67
N SER A 362 -11.70 10.84 36.71
CA SER A 362 -11.18 11.06 38.07
C SER A 362 -9.67 10.91 38.08
N GLU A 363 -9.13 9.90 37.40
CA GLU A 363 -7.69 9.73 37.27
C GLU A 363 -7.04 10.88 36.50
N LEU A 364 -7.62 11.32 35.37
CA LEU A 364 -7.13 12.50 34.63
C LEU A 364 -7.07 13.74 35.54
N ASN A 365 -8.11 13.94 36.36
CA ASN A 365 -8.18 15.04 37.32
C ASN A 365 -7.07 14.93 38.39
N GLN A 366 -6.86 13.75 38.99
CA GLN A 366 -5.79 13.50 39.96
C GLN A 366 -4.39 13.74 39.34
N LYS A 367 -4.22 13.45 38.04
CA LYS A 367 -2.99 13.75 37.29
C LYS A 367 -2.90 15.20 36.80
N LYS A 368 -3.84 16.08 37.20
CA LYS A 368 -3.91 17.51 36.85
C LYS A 368 -4.02 17.78 35.34
N ILE A 369 -4.66 16.88 34.61
CA ILE A 369 -4.96 17.06 33.19
C ILE A 369 -6.35 17.66 33.04
N LYS A 370 -6.44 18.77 32.32
CA LYS A 370 -7.73 19.39 32.01
C LYS A 370 -8.45 18.57 30.95
N PHE A 371 -9.76 18.46 31.04
CA PHE A 371 -10.57 17.83 30.01
C PHE A 371 -11.89 18.54 29.76
N ILE A 372 -12.44 18.38 28.56
CA ILE A 372 -13.79 18.84 28.20
C ILE A 372 -14.52 17.70 27.49
N THR A 373 -15.64 17.24 28.05
CA THR A 373 -16.46 16.18 27.47
C THR A 373 -17.95 16.46 27.63
N LEU A 374 -18.78 15.61 27.02
CA LEU A 374 -20.22 15.65 27.22
C LEU A 374 -20.63 14.75 28.39
N ARG A 375 -21.59 15.23 29.17
CA ARG A 375 -22.32 14.41 30.13
C ARG A 375 -23.39 13.61 29.38
N ARG A 376 -23.47 12.31 29.67
CA ARG A 376 -24.53 11.43 29.11
C ARG A 376 -25.90 11.93 29.58
N ARG A 377 -26.84 12.05 28.64
CA ARG A 377 -28.20 12.55 28.91
C ARG A 377 -29.05 11.47 29.58
N GLY A 378 -29.68 11.80 30.71
CA GLY A 378 -30.79 11.04 31.28
C GLY A 378 -32.12 11.74 30.99
N HIS A 379 -33.24 11.01 30.98
CA HIS A 379 -34.57 11.59 30.73
C HIS A 379 -34.90 12.73 31.71
N LYS A 380 -34.75 12.44 33.01
CA LYS A 380 -34.95 13.41 34.10
C LYS A 380 -34.07 14.65 33.94
N LEU A 381 -32.79 14.44 33.59
CA LEU A 381 -31.83 15.52 33.39
C LEU A 381 -32.27 16.53 32.32
N VAL A 382 -32.99 16.07 31.29
CA VAL A 382 -33.49 16.93 30.21
C VAL A 382 -34.75 17.68 30.65
N GLU A 383 -35.63 17.04 31.41
CA GLU A 383 -36.83 17.67 31.99
C GLU A 383 -36.45 18.79 32.96
N ASP A 384 -35.44 18.54 33.81
CA ASP A 384 -34.96 19.49 34.81
C ASP A 384 -34.37 20.77 34.20
N VAL A 385 -33.99 20.76 32.91
CA VAL A 385 -33.46 21.96 32.22
C VAL A 385 -34.47 23.11 32.19
N ALA A 386 -35.77 22.80 32.15
CA ALA A 386 -36.82 23.81 32.15
C ALA A 386 -36.82 24.64 33.44
N LEU A 387 -36.32 24.07 34.54
CA LEU A 387 -36.27 24.69 35.87
C LEU A 387 -34.97 25.48 36.10
N LEU A 388 -33.96 25.33 35.24
CA LEU A 388 -32.66 25.98 35.43
C LEU A 388 -32.76 27.50 35.23
N THR A 389 -32.23 28.24 36.20
CA THR A 389 -32.10 29.70 36.19
C THR A 389 -30.92 30.09 37.09
N PRO A 390 -30.18 31.18 36.81
CA PRO A 390 -30.27 32.06 35.65
C PRO A 390 -29.56 31.51 34.41
N TRP A 391 -29.92 32.04 33.23
CA TRP A 391 -29.23 31.79 31.96
C TRP A 391 -28.42 33.01 31.54
N ARG A 392 -27.21 32.78 31.05
CA ARG A 392 -26.32 33.81 30.50
C ARG A 392 -26.13 33.60 29.01
N ARG A 393 -26.22 34.67 28.21
CA ARG A 393 -25.85 34.62 26.78
C ARG A 393 -24.35 34.80 26.65
N ILE A 394 -23.72 33.93 25.88
CA ILE A 394 -22.29 34.01 25.55
C ILE A 394 -22.11 34.21 24.04
N ASN A 395 -20.94 34.67 23.62
CA ASN A 395 -20.58 34.73 22.20
C ASN A 395 -19.40 33.79 21.93
N ILE A 396 -19.57 32.85 21.00
CA ILE A 396 -18.50 31.93 20.62
C ILE A 396 -17.79 32.50 19.39
N PRO A 397 -16.49 32.83 19.49
CA PRO A 397 -15.74 33.44 18.40
C PRO A 397 -15.54 32.44 17.26
N HIS A 398 -16.42 32.50 16.24
CA HIS A 398 -16.25 31.78 14.98
C HIS A 398 -17.17 32.36 13.89
N ASP A 399 -16.61 33.12 12.95
CA ASP A 399 -17.34 33.93 11.97
C ASP A 399 -18.31 33.13 11.08
N LYS A 400 -18.04 31.84 10.86
CA LYS A 400 -18.88 30.97 10.01
C LYS A 400 -19.97 30.19 10.77
N ARG A 401 -20.16 30.42 12.07
CA ARG A 401 -21.10 29.64 12.88
C ARG A 401 -22.53 30.14 12.70
N LYS A 402 -23.44 29.24 12.33
CA LYS A 402 -24.89 29.55 12.17
C LYS A 402 -25.55 30.03 13.47
N TYR A 403 -25.10 29.53 14.62
CA TYR A 403 -25.60 29.89 15.95
C TYR A 403 -24.44 30.33 16.87
N PRO A 404 -23.98 31.59 16.77
CA PRO A 404 -22.80 32.07 17.48
C PRO A 404 -23.07 32.43 18.96
N GLN A 405 -24.32 32.68 19.33
CA GLN A 405 -24.68 33.20 20.65
C GLN A 405 -25.64 32.29 21.44
N PRO A 406 -25.18 31.11 21.93
CA PRO A 406 -26.02 30.25 22.74
C PRO A 406 -26.26 30.83 24.15
N LEU A 407 -27.30 30.33 24.80
CA LEU A 407 -27.54 30.54 26.22
C LEU A 407 -26.90 29.40 27.01
N ILE A 408 -26.20 29.75 28.08
CA ILE A 408 -25.57 28.81 28.99
C ILE A 408 -26.11 28.95 30.42
N HIS A 409 -26.10 27.84 31.14
CA HIS A 409 -26.26 27.79 32.59
C HIS A 409 -25.09 26.99 33.18
N GLU A 410 -24.47 27.52 34.23
CA GLU A 410 -23.31 26.91 34.86
C GLU A 410 -23.68 26.41 36.25
N SER A 411 -23.28 25.19 36.56
CA SER A 411 -23.50 24.56 37.85
C SER A 411 -22.33 23.68 38.23
N ARG A 412 -22.23 23.30 39.50
CA ARG A 412 -21.34 22.23 39.95
C ARG A 412 -22.12 20.92 40.02
N VAL A 413 -21.45 19.80 39.75
CA VAL A 413 -22.07 18.48 39.79
C VAL A 413 -21.10 17.44 40.31
N GLU A 414 -21.61 16.55 41.15
CA GLU A 414 -20.93 15.32 41.54
C GLU A 414 -21.45 14.16 40.68
N LEU A 415 -20.54 13.32 40.18
CA LEU A 415 -20.87 12.16 39.36
C LEU A 415 -20.36 10.90 40.04
N ARG A 416 -21.18 9.84 40.05
CA ARG A 416 -20.75 8.53 40.54
C ARG A 416 -19.53 8.06 39.76
N GLY A 417 -18.48 7.64 40.47
CA GLY A 417 -17.20 7.20 39.88
C GLY A 417 -16.19 8.33 39.69
N TYR A 418 -16.57 9.59 39.94
CA TYR A 418 -15.65 10.73 39.91
C TYR A 418 -15.45 11.29 41.32
N GLU A 419 -14.20 11.49 41.72
CA GLU A 419 -13.85 12.09 43.01
C GLU A 419 -13.84 13.62 42.92
N GLY A 420 -14.76 14.25 43.66
CA GLY A 420 -14.91 15.70 43.73
C GLY A 420 -16.01 16.26 42.82
N GLU A 421 -15.98 17.58 42.60
CA GLU A 421 -16.96 18.27 41.77
C GLU A 421 -16.46 18.46 40.34
N LEU A 422 -17.40 18.52 39.39
CA LEU A 422 -17.18 18.96 38.02
C LEU A 422 -17.94 20.25 37.74
N ARG A 423 -17.37 21.11 36.91
CA ARG A 423 -18.10 22.22 36.33
C ARG A 423 -18.96 21.70 35.19
N GLN A 424 -20.27 21.97 35.27
CA GLN A 424 -21.23 21.67 34.23
C GLN A 424 -21.64 22.96 33.52
N ILE A 425 -21.63 22.93 32.18
CA ILE A 425 -22.13 24.02 31.33
C ILE A 425 -23.26 23.45 30.46
N VAL A 426 -24.50 23.84 30.77
CA VAL A 426 -25.69 23.45 30.02
C VAL A 426 -25.91 24.47 28.91
N LEU A 427 -26.12 24.02 27.67
CA LEU A 427 -26.30 24.86 26.50
C LEU A 427 -27.66 24.65 25.85
N ARG A 428 -28.31 25.77 25.50
CA ARG A 428 -29.49 25.81 24.63
C ARG A 428 -29.34 26.88 23.55
N GLY A 429 -30.10 26.74 22.46
CA GLY A 429 -30.03 27.69 21.33
C GLY A 429 -28.75 27.56 20.48
N ASN A 430 -28.06 26.42 20.56
CA ASN A 430 -26.87 26.12 19.75
C ASN A 430 -27.21 25.41 18.42
N GLY A 431 -28.48 25.43 18.00
CA GLY A 431 -28.98 24.74 16.81
C GLY A 431 -29.41 23.29 17.02
N ARG A 432 -29.33 22.76 18.26
CA ARG A 432 -29.89 21.45 18.63
C ARG A 432 -31.24 21.64 19.30
N GLU A 433 -32.18 20.73 19.03
CA GLU A 433 -33.48 20.70 19.70
C GLU A 433 -33.33 20.44 21.21
N LYS A 434 -32.49 19.47 21.57
CA LYS A 434 -32.24 19.11 22.97
C LYS A 434 -31.01 19.85 23.51
N PRO A 435 -31.04 20.29 24.79
CA PRO A 435 -29.90 20.93 25.43
C PRO A 435 -28.68 19.99 25.47
N SER A 436 -27.49 20.59 25.45
CA SER A 436 -26.20 19.88 25.56
C SER A 436 -25.59 20.14 26.94
N PHE A 437 -25.01 19.12 27.55
CA PHE A 437 -24.42 19.21 28.88
C PHE A 437 -22.92 18.96 28.75
N LEU A 438 -22.12 20.01 28.84
CA LEU A 438 -20.66 19.88 28.92
C LEU A 438 -20.26 19.70 30.37
N ILE A 439 -19.25 18.87 30.61
CA ILE A 439 -18.58 18.73 31.90
C ILE A 439 -17.07 18.90 31.72
N THR A 440 -16.44 19.53 32.70
CA THR A 440 -15.00 19.81 32.72
C THR A 440 -14.50 19.94 34.15
N ASN A 441 -13.23 19.63 34.37
CA ASN A 441 -12.51 19.99 35.59
C ASN A 441 -11.82 21.37 35.49
N ASP A 442 -12.06 22.15 34.42
CA ASP A 442 -11.61 23.54 34.31
C ASP A 442 -12.63 24.51 34.92
N PHE A 443 -12.38 24.90 36.17
CA PHE A 443 -13.23 25.85 36.90
C PHE A 443 -12.91 27.31 36.59
N ASP A 444 -11.71 27.60 36.09
CA ASP A 444 -11.20 28.97 35.93
C ASP A 444 -11.37 29.49 34.50
N GLY A 445 -11.41 28.60 33.51
CA GLY A 445 -11.52 28.95 32.10
C GLY A 445 -12.83 29.70 31.76
N PRO A 446 -12.79 30.70 30.86
CA PRO A 446 -14.01 31.32 30.34
C PRO A 446 -14.94 30.30 29.67
N ALA A 447 -16.24 30.38 29.96
CA ALA A 447 -17.22 29.44 29.41
C ALA A 447 -17.28 29.51 27.87
N GLU A 448 -17.10 30.70 27.30
CA GLU A 448 -16.97 30.96 25.86
C GLU A 448 -15.88 30.09 25.23
N LEU A 449 -14.71 30.02 25.88
CA LEU A 449 -13.56 29.27 25.40
C LEU A 449 -13.78 27.77 25.56
N ILE A 450 -14.30 27.31 26.69
CA ILE A 450 -14.60 25.88 26.91
C ILE A 450 -15.59 25.37 25.86
N VAL A 451 -16.68 26.10 25.66
CA VAL A 451 -17.71 25.75 24.67
C VAL A 451 -17.16 25.85 23.25
N GLY A 452 -16.37 26.88 22.95
CA GLY A 452 -15.72 27.06 21.65
C GLY A 452 -14.71 25.95 21.34
N ASN A 453 -13.91 25.54 22.31
CA ASN A 453 -12.94 24.45 22.22
C ASN A 453 -13.64 23.12 21.95
N TYR A 454 -14.68 22.79 22.73
CA TYR A 454 -15.45 21.58 22.49
C TYR A 454 -16.11 21.58 21.11
N ALA A 455 -16.65 22.73 20.69
CA ALA A 455 -17.26 22.85 19.37
C ALA A 455 -16.27 22.65 18.21
N ARG A 456 -14.95 22.74 18.43
CA ARG A 456 -13.90 22.46 17.45
C ARG A 456 -13.48 20.98 17.40
N ARG A 457 -14.02 20.11 18.26
CA ARG A 457 -13.74 18.66 18.26
C ARG A 457 -13.99 17.99 16.91
N TRP A 458 -14.98 18.46 16.14
CA TRP A 458 -15.28 17.97 14.78
C TRP A 458 -14.09 18.07 13.81
N ARG A 459 -13.04 18.84 14.13
CA ARG A 459 -11.80 18.88 13.34
C ARG A 459 -11.10 17.51 13.27
N VAL A 460 -11.21 16.68 14.32
CA VAL A 460 -10.71 15.29 14.28
C VAL A 460 -11.48 14.47 13.26
N GLU A 461 -12.81 14.59 13.25
CA GLU A 461 -13.64 13.89 12.28
C GLU A 461 -13.29 14.29 10.84
N ASN A 462 -12.98 15.57 10.59
CA ASN A 462 -12.48 16.02 9.28
C ASN A 462 -11.10 15.43 8.95
N GLY A 463 -10.17 15.43 9.91
CA GLY A 463 -8.83 14.87 9.70
C GLY A 463 -8.90 13.37 9.41
N ILE A 464 -9.78 12.64 10.11
CA ILE A 464 -10.09 11.25 9.80
C ILE A 464 -10.68 11.12 8.40
N ALA A 465 -11.63 11.96 8.02
CA ALA A 465 -12.22 11.93 6.68
C ALA A 465 -11.19 12.19 5.57
N GLU A 466 -10.26 13.11 5.80
CA GLU A 466 -9.11 13.38 4.92
C GLU A 466 -8.19 12.16 4.82
N ALA A 467 -7.81 11.58 5.95
CA ALA A 467 -6.98 10.38 6.00
C ALA A 467 -7.65 9.17 5.34
N VAL A 468 -8.97 9.02 5.49
CA VAL A 468 -9.77 8.01 4.79
C VAL A 468 -9.77 8.25 3.29
N LYS A 469 -9.90 9.51 2.84
CA LYS A 469 -10.05 9.86 1.43
C LYS A 469 -8.76 9.73 0.64
N PHE A 470 -7.63 10.16 1.20
CA PHE A 470 -6.35 10.20 0.48
C PHE A 470 -5.35 9.13 0.94
N PHE A 471 -5.20 8.93 2.25
CA PHE A 471 -4.29 7.90 2.78
C PHE A 471 -4.94 6.51 2.91
N HIS A 472 -6.20 6.39 2.45
CA HIS A 472 -6.96 5.16 2.42
C HIS A 472 -7.05 4.46 3.77
N LEU A 473 -7.22 5.23 4.85
CA LEU A 473 -7.29 4.71 6.22
C LEU A 473 -8.35 3.59 6.41
N ASN A 474 -9.43 3.61 5.62
CA ASN A 474 -10.47 2.58 5.65
C ASN A 474 -10.14 1.32 4.83
N SER A 475 -9.06 1.32 4.05
CA SER A 475 -8.59 0.17 3.30
C SER A 475 -7.64 -0.64 4.18
N LEU A 476 -8.23 -1.57 4.96
CA LEU A 476 -7.48 -2.41 5.89
C LEU A 476 -6.30 -3.11 5.18
N SER A 477 -5.09 -2.83 5.65
CA SER A 477 -3.84 -3.36 5.08
C SER A 477 -3.63 -4.85 5.38
N SER A 478 -4.21 -5.36 6.48
CA SER A 478 -4.11 -6.74 6.94
C SER A 478 -5.15 -7.04 8.02
N PRO A 479 -5.61 -8.30 8.20
CA PRO A 479 -6.44 -8.69 9.34
C PRO A 479 -5.70 -8.67 10.69
N ILE A 480 -4.39 -8.41 10.70
CA ILE A 480 -3.56 -8.37 11.91
C ILE A 480 -3.44 -6.92 12.39
N LEU A 481 -3.90 -6.64 13.62
CA LEU A 481 -4.02 -5.29 14.18
C LEU A 481 -2.71 -4.52 14.19
N ILE A 482 -1.57 -5.16 14.50
CA ILE A 482 -0.27 -4.47 14.50
C ILE A 482 0.10 -3.88 13.12
N LYS A 483 -0.30 -4.55 12.03
CA LYS A 483 -0.05 -4.09 10.67
C LYS A 483 -0.97 -2.94 10.27
N VAL A 484 -2.20 -2.96 10.78
CA VAL A 484 -3.13 -1.82 10.66
C VAL A 484 -2.55 -0.63 11.40
N HIS A 485 -2.06 -0.83 12.62
CA HIS A 485 -1.43 0.21 13.42
C HIS A 485 -0.20 0.81 12.72
N PHE A 486 0.69 -0.01 12.17
CA PHE A 486 1.82 0.49 11.39
C PHE A 486 1.39 1.37 10.21
N ASP A 487 0.36 0.95 9.47
CA ASP A 487 -0.18 1.73 8.34
C ASP A 487 -0.76 3.09 8.76
N ILE A 488 -1.39 3.15 9.95
CA ILE A 488 -1.88 4.39 10.55
C ILE A 488 -0.72 5.29 10.98
N VAL A 489 0.34 4.72 11.58
CA VAL A 489 1.55 5.49 11.94
C VAL A 489 2.23 6.07 10.69
N MET A 490 2.30 5.30 9.60
CA MET A 490 2.81 5.81 8.32
C MET A 490 1.92 6.92 7.76
N THR A 491 0.61 6.83 7.95
CA THR A 491 -0.36 7.87 7.58
C THR A 491 -0.14 9.15 8.39
N MET A 492 0.06 9.05 9.70
CA MET A 492 0.39 10.19 10.58
C MET A 492 1.64 10.93 10.12
N ILE A 493 2.69 10.20 9.74
CA ILE A 493 3.96 10.78 9.27
C ILE A 493 3.77 11.45 7.89
N ALA A 494 3.09 10.76 6.96
CA ALA A 494 2.82 11.30 5.64
C ALA A 494 1.95 12.57 5.71
N ASP A 495 0.90 12.58 6.53
CA ASP A 495 0.02 13.73 6.74
C ASP A 495 0.78 14.94 7.30
N THR A 496 1.71 14.70 8.24
CA THR A 496 2.59 15.74 8.76
C THR A 496 3.50 16.32 7.67
N LEU A 497 4.07 15.48 6.80
CA LEU A 497 4.89 15.92 5.67
C LEU A 497 4.08 16.74 4.66
N TYR A 498 2.84 16.35 4.38
CA TYR A 498 1.91 17.11 3.53
C TYR A 498 1.57 18.46 4.14
N SER A 499 1.22 18.50 5.43
CA SER A 499 0.95 19.74 6.15
C SER A 499 2.15 20.67 6.17
N ARG A 500 3.36 20.13 6.40
CA ARG A 500 4.60 20.90 6.38
C ARG A 500 4.93 21.43 4.98
N LEU A 501 4.73 20.63 3.93
CA LEU A 501 4.92 21.08 2.56
C LEU A 501 3.92 22.20 2.22
N ALA A 502 2.65 22.05 2.58
CA ALA A 502 1.60 23.04 2.34
C ALA A 502 1.96 24.41 2.93
N GLN A 503 2.54 24.46 4.14
CA GLN A 503 2.99 25.70 4.77
C GLN A 503 4.05 26.46 3.97
N ASN A 504 4.81 25.77 3.10
CA ASN A 504 5.80 26.42 2.24
C ASN A 504 5.19 26.89 0.91
N LEU A 505 3.94 26.51 0.60
CA LEU A 505 3.28 26.79 -0.67
C LEU A 505 2.30 27.95 -0.53
N ARG A 506 2.70 29.13 -1.02
CA ARG A 506 1.92 30.36 -0.92
C ARG A 506 0.49 30.20 -1.46
N GLY A 507 -0.51 30.47 -0.62
CA GLY A 507 -1.93 30.34 -0.94
C GLY A 507 -2.51 28.92 -0.82
N PHE A 508 -1.69 27.95 -0.40
CA PHE A 508 -2.06 26.55 -0.19
C PHE A 508 -1.82 26.08 1.26
N GLU A 509 -1.46 26.97 2.18
CA GLU A 509 -1.04 26.67 3.55
C GLU A 509 -2.12 25.93 4.36
N ALA A 510 -3.39 26.15 4.03
CA ALA A 510 -4.54 25.50 4.68
C ALA A 510 -5.18 24.37 3.83
N CYS A 511 -4.54 23.95 2.74
CA CYS A 511 -5.05 22.89 1.86
C CYS A 511 -4.76 21.50 2.41
N ASP A 512 -5.64 20.56 2.07
CA ASP A 512 -5.54 19.15 2.43
C ASP A 512 -4.54 18.39 1.54
N ALA A 513 -4.07 17.24 2.03
CA ALA A 513 -3.19 16.34 1.29
C ALA A 513 -3.68 16.01 -0.13
N PRO A 514 -4.97 15.66 -0.38
CA PRO A 514 -5.44 15.40 -1.75
C PRO A 514 -5.31 16.60 -2.69
N LYS A 515 -5.55 17.83 -2.23
CA LYS A 515 -5.37 19.03 -3.06
C LYS A 515 -3.89 19.29 -3.34
N ILE A 516 -3.02 19.17 -2.33
CA ILE A 516 -1.57 19.30 -2.52
C ILE A 516 -1.05 18.23 -3.49
N TYR A 517 -1.45 16.98 -3.31
CA TYR A 517 -1.09 15.89 -4.19
C TYR A 517 -1.45 16.18 -5.64
N ARG A 518 -2.72 16.56 -5.90
CA ARG A 518 -3.20 16.85 -7.25
C ARG A 518 -2.43 17.96 -7.95
N HIS A 519 -2.05 19.01 -7.22
CA HIS A 519 -1.47 20.22 -7.82
C HIS A 519 0.05 20.20 -7.92
N PHE A 520 0.74 19.49 -7.01
CA PHE A 520 2.19 19.58 -6.87
C PHE A 520 2.92 18.22 -6.94
N ILE A 521 2.31 17.15 -6.43
CA ILE A 521 3.00 15.84 -6.29
C ILE A 521 2.70 14.92 -7.46
N LYS A 522 1.45 14.91 -7.94
CA LYS A 522 0.99 14.03 -9.00
C LYS A 522 1.61 14.47 -10.32
N GLY A 523 2.64 13.76 -10.76
CA GLY A 523 3.27 14.01 -12.04
C GLY A 523 4.58 13.24 -12.19
N LYS A 524 4.96 13.03 -13.44
CA LYS A 524 6.27 12.48 -13.78
C LYS A 524 7.38 13.51 -13.63
N GLY A 525 8.61 13.05 -13.54
CA GLY A 525 9.80 13.88 -13.59
C GLY A 525 10.98 13.10 -14.15
N VAL A 526 12.05 13.82 -14.44
CA VAL A 526 13.32 13.24 -14.88
C VAL A 526 14.29 13.33 -13.73
N VAL A 527 14.89 12.20 -13.36
CA VAL A 527 15.91 12.13 -12.33
C VAL A 527 17.25 11.89 -13.00
N GLU A 528 18.24 12.70 -12.66
CA GLU A 528 19.62 12.58 -13.13
C GLU A 528 20.55 12.53 -11.93
N VAL A 529 21.46 11.55 -11.92
CA VAL A 529 22.48 11.42 -10.89
C VAL A 529 23.83 11.75 -11.49
N ARG A 530 24.52 12.75 -10.96
CA ARG A 530 25.81 13.20 -11.49
C ARG A 530 26.68 13.82 -10.40
N ASP A 531 27.93 13.37 -10.30
CA ASP A 531 28.97 13.90 -9.42
C ASP A 531 28.51 14.07 -7.96
N GLY A 532 27.81 13.06 -7.43
CA GLY A 532 27.27 13.09 -6.06
C GLY A 532 25.99 13.92 -5.87
N ARG A 533 25.39 14.40 -6.96
CA ARG A 533 24.15 15.19 -6.96
C ARG A 533 23.01 14.43 -7.59
N ILE A 534 21.82 14.51 -6.99
CA ILE A 534 20.55 14.04 -7.54
C ILE A 534 19.78 15.27 -8.01
N SER A 535 19.57 15.40 -9.31
CA SER A 535 18.78 16.48 -9.91
C SER A 535 17.44 15.94 -10.36
N VAL A 536 16.35 16.53 -9.87
CA VAL A 536 14.98 16.15 -10.22
C VAL A 536 14.34 17.29 -11.00
N THR A 537 14.06 17.04 -12.28
CA THR A 537 13.45 18.02 -13.18
C THR A 537 11.97 17.71 -13.35
N PHE A 538 11.12 18.65 -12.93
CA PHE A 538 9.67 18.58 -13.08
C PHE A 538 9.25 19.22 -14.41
N PRO A 539 8.33 18.59 -15.17
CA PRO A 539 7.79 19.16 -16.39
C PRO A 539 6.95 20.41 -16.09
N LYS A 540 6.62 21.17 -17.14
CA LYS A 540 5.82 22.39 -17.03
C LYS A 540 4.42 22.08 -16.51
N HIS A 541 4.07 22.65 -15.36
CA HIS A 541 2.72 22.61 -14.79
C HIS A 541 2.27 24.00 -14.36
N ALA A 542 0.94 24.20 -14.33
CA ALA A 542 0.32 25.49 -13.99
C ALA A 542 0.75 26.04 -12.62
N HIS A 543 1.05 25.17 -11.67
CA HIS A 543 1.42 25.55 -10.29
C HIS A 543 2.95 25.58 -10.04
N ASN A 544 3.79 25.30 -11.05
CA ASN A 544 5.25 25.41 -10.93
C ASN A 544 5.74 26.79 -10.45
N PRO A 545 5.12 27.93 -10.83
CA PRO A 545 5.55 29.23 -10.31
C PRO A 545 5.54 29.30 -8.78
N ILE A 546 4.62 28.61 -8.11
CA ILE A 546 4.57 28.53 -6.65
C ILE A 546 5.76 27.72 -6.12
N LEU A 547 6.05 26.56 -6.72
CA LEU A 547 7.22 25.75 -6.36
C LEU A 547 8.54 26.51 -6.54
N ARG A 548 8.67 27.32 -7.60
CA ARG A 548 9.84 28.18 -7.82
C ARG A 548 9.99 29.28 -6.79
N SER A 549 8.88 29.73 -6.18
CA SER A 549 8.90 30.78 -5.15
C SER A 549 9.26 30.25 -3.75
N VAL A 550 9.27 28.93 -3.55
CA VAL A 550 9.70 28.31 -2.30
C VAL A 550 11.21 28.47 -2.16
N ALA A 551 11.66 28.90 -0.98
CA ALA A 551 13.07 29.00 -0.64
C ALA A 551 13.68 27.61 -0.33
N TRP A 552 13.75 26.73 -1.33
CA TRP A 552 14.31 25.37 -1.18
C TRP A 552 15.75 25.34 -0.66
N GLN A 553 16.52 26.39 -0.90
CA GLN A 553 17.88 26.58 -0.38
C GLN A 553 17.94 26.72 1.15
N ASN A 554 16.83 27.08 1.80
CA ASN A 554 16.74 27.16 3.26
C ASN A 554 16.34 25.81 3.89
N LEU A 555 16.02 24.80 3.07
CA LEU A 555 15.72 23.45 3.53
C LEU A 555 16.96 22.55 3.35
N PRO A 556 17.07 21.46 4.13
CA PRO A 556 18.17 20.52 3.98
C PRO A 556 18.26 19.96 2.56
N GLN A 557 19.45 20.01 1.97
CA GLN A 557 19.70 19.54 0.60
C GLN A 557 20.48 18.23 0.55
N GLU A 558 21.10 17.81 1.64
CA GLU A 558 21.88 16.57 1.70
C GLU A 558 20.99 15.42 2.18
N LEU A 559 21.00 14.31 1.44
CA LEU A 559 20.21 13.12 1.74
C LEU A 559 21.09 12.09 2.47
N PRO A 560 20.99 11.95 3.80
CA PRO A 560 21.91 11.11 4.58
C PRO A 560 21.78 9.62 4.26
N TRP A 561 20.63 9.17 3.78
CA TRP A 561 20.40 7.77 3.39
C TRP A 561 20.88 7.41 1.98
N ILE A 562 21.50 8.35 1.26
CA ILE A 562 22.08 8.15 -0.07
C ILE A 562 23.50 8.77 -0.10
N ASP A 563 24.38 8.32 0.78
CA ASP A 563 25.78 8.77 0.85
C ASP A 563 25.96 10.31 0.93
N GLY A 564 25.00 11.03 1.52
CA GLY A 564 25.02 12.50 1.59
C GLY A 564 24.75 13.20 0.26
N ALA A 565 24.06 12.54 -0.69
CA ALA A 565 23.75 13.09 -2.00
C ALA A 565 23.10 14.48 -1.91
N LYS A 566 23.57 15.42 -2.72
CA LYS A 566 22.96 16.76 -2.81
C LYS A 566 21.74 16.71 -3.73
N LEU A 567 20.58 17.09 -3.21
CA LEU A 567 19.33 17.19 -3.95
C LEU A 567 19.19 18.56 -4.62
N SER A 568 18.87 18.56 -5.91
CA SER A 568 18.52 19.76 -6.69
C SER A 568 17.14 19.56 -7.31
N LEU A 569 16.21 20.47 -7.01
CA LEU A 569 14.85 20.45 -7.55
C LEU A 569 14.73 21.52 -8.64
N GLN A 570 14.39 21.12 -9.85
CA GLN A 570 14.33 22.00 -11.03
C GLN A 570 12.91 22.03 -11.60
N PHE A 571 12.37 23.22 -11.83
CA PHE A 571 10.98 23.40 -12.26
C PHE A 571 10.93 24.11 -13.63
N ASN A 572 10.68 23.35 -14.69
CA ASN A 572 10.58 23.88 -16.07
C ASN A 572 9.39 24.80 -16.29
#